data_AF-A0A7W1AVB2-F1
#
_entry.id   AF-A0A7W1AVB2-F1
#
_cell.length_a   1.000
_cell.length_b   1.000
_cell.length_c   1.000
_cell.angle_alpha   90.00
_cell.angle_beta   90.00
_cell.angle_gamma   90.00
#
_symmetry.space_group_name_H-M   'P 1'
#
loop_
_entity.id
_entity.type
_entity.pdbx_description
1 polymer ?
#
loop_
_entity_poly.entity_id
_entity_poly.type
_entity_poly.pdbx_seq_one_letter_code
_entity_poly.pdbx_strand_id
1 'polypeptide(L)'
;MKFKATERTALSQYSNSPAPLRLPLSASPPFRTSAYPRLYVSRTIALLTLFSLLVFSSSGLAQRRPSERKGSHSKAWPESMSPAARELVERAIEVICTERRKDPKGSHPIDEMQARPSLPVYSAEAVAGAQRAQRLLPVARNLVTSSIEKLVIEYKLPQTKSFKLNMRRAIGRVQIVRRVKADMASRDNASVFLRRPRTITFGTIFLAGLPSDEAMISVLAHELVHIADGEGDTLRLLFRLVGNRASRLTGMRIYEQRAEELTCDLVGAMSARSFVSETPDYSPLPGRISRAVQHNCVEDDEGDEDHLSPRNTIRALLALSPSFAHELVYGQMPLRLIRNN
;
A
#
# COMPACT_ATOMS: atom_id res chain seq x y z
N MET A 1 24.91 0.79 1.87
CA MET A 1 24.68 0.44 3.29
C MET A 1 23.39 -0.37 3.35
N LYS A 2 23.39 -1.61 3.84
CA LYS A 2 22.20 -2.49 3.82
C LYS A 2 21.33 -2.24 5.05
N PHE A 3 20.06 -1.89 4.89
CA PHE A 3 19.09 -1.91 5.99
C PHE A 3 17.92 -2.84 5.67
N LYS A 4 17.73 -3.80 6.57
CA LYS A 4 16.65 -4.78 6.65
C LYS A 4 15.37 -4.08 7.10
N ALA A 5 14.28 -4.23 6.35
CA ALA A 5 12.93 -4.10 6.88
C ALA A 5 12.76 -5.14 8.02
N THR A 6 12.36 -4.69 9.21
CA THR A 6 12.16 -5.57 10.37
C THR A 6 10.71 -5.49 10.81
N GLU A 7 10.01 -6.62 10.73
CA GLU A 7 8.68 -6.82 11.28
C GLU A 7 8.70 -6.94 12.83
N ARG A 8 7.68 -6.34 13.45
CA ARG A 8 6.93 -6.79 14.65
C ARG A 8 7.66 -7.15 15.98
N THR A 9 7.17 -6.46 17.02
CA THR A 9 7.02 -6.87 18.44
C THR A 9 8.22 -6.67 19.40
N ALA A 10 8.12 -5.65 20.27
CA ALA A 10 8.67 -5.64 21.63
C ALA A 10 7.96 -4.51 22.42
N LEU A 11 7.00 -4.81 23.31
CA LEU A 11 7.19 -5.05 24.74
C LEU A 11 8.02 -3.99 25.47
N SER A 12 7.27 -3.23 26.27
CA SER A 12 7.66 -2.47 27.46
C SER A 12 8.71 -3.17 28.32
N GLN A 13 9.74 -2.45 28.77
CA GLN A 13 10.12 -2.32 30.19
C GLN A 13 11.42 -1.50 30.42
N TYR A 14 11.49 -0.91 31.63
CA TYR A 14 12.58 -0.20 32.33
C TYR A 14 12.89 1.26 31.90
N SER A 15 12.47 2.27 32.68
CA SER A 15 12.90 2.68 34.04
C SER A 15 14.11 3.60 33.99
N ASN A 16 13.94 4.84 34.47
CA ASN A 16 14.80 5.44 35.49
C ASN A 16 14.24 6.81 35.90
N SER A 17 13.54 6.84 37.03
CA SER A 17 13.30 8.05 37.82
C SER A 17 14.18 8.00 39.07
N PRO A 18 14.76 9.14 39.51
CA PRO A 18 15.39 9.21 40.81
C PRO A 18 14.36 9.55 41.92
N ALA A 19 14.39 8.78 43.01
CA ALA A 19 13.90 9.17 44.34
C ALA A 19 15.04 9.96 45.06
N PRO A 20 14.86 10.63 46.24
CA PRO A 20 13.87 10.34 47.29
C PRO A 20 13.33 11.55 48.11
N LEU A 21 12.35 11.31 48.99
CA LEU A 21 12.23 11.97 50.30
C LEU A 21 11.48 11.04 51.28
N ARG A 22 12.09 10.81 52.45
CA ARG A 22 11.63 9.94 53.55
C ARG A 22 10.82 10.73 54.59
N LEU A 23 9.91 10.03 55.28
CA LEU A 23 9.61 9.97 56.75
C LEU A 23 8.12 9.65 56.99
N PRO A 24 7.68 9.19 58.19
CA PRO A 24 8.14 8.04 58.98
C PRO A 24 6.99 7.07 59.36
N LEU A 25 7.38 6.00 60.07
CA LEU A 25 6.62 4.87 60.59
C LEU A 25 5.31 5.20 61.35
N SER A 26 4.31 4.32 61.23
CA SER A 26 3.36 4.03 62.31
C SER A 26 2.99 2.55 62.35
N ALA A 27 2.74 2.06 63.55
CA ALA A 27 2.85 0.70 64.04
C ALA A 27 1.75 -0.28 63.60
N SER A 28 2.11 -1.57 63.53
CA SER A 28 1.21 -2.72 63.56
C SER A 28 0.58 -2.90 64.97
N PRO A 29 -0.48 -3.72 65.14
CA PRO A 29 -0.27 -5.12 65.58
C PRO A 29 -1.40 -6.09 65.05
N PRO A 30 -1.60 -7.34 65.56
CA PRO A 30 -1.34 -8.55 64.78
C PRO A 30 -2.49 -9.60 64.80
N PHE A 31 -2.19 -10.81 64.28
CA PHE A 31 -2.88 -12.10 64.49
C PHE A 31 -4.19 -12.38 63.71
N ARG A 32 -4.17 -13.42 62.86
CA ARG A 32 -4.53 -14.81 63.27
C ARG A 32 -4.33 -15.80 62.13
N THR A 33 -3.62 -16.88 62.48
CA THR A 33 -3.50 -18.15 61.77
C THR A 33 -4.82 -18.92 61.74
N SER A 34 -5.13 -19.60 60.64
CA SER A 34 -5.98 -20.80 60.67
C SER A 34 -5.70 -21.75 59.50
N ALA A 35 -5.07 -22.86 59.85
CA ALA A 35 -5.31 -24.24 59.43
C ALA A 35 -5.81 -24.57 57.99
N TYR A 36 -4.95 -25.32 57.29
CA TYR A 36 -5.24 -26.43 56.35
C TYR A 36 -6.35 -27.37 56.87
N PRO A 37 -7.07 -28.20 56.04
CA PRO A 37 -6.40 -29.19 55.17
C PRO A 37 -7.15 -29.80 53.95
N ARG A 38 -6.43 -30.75 53.30
CA ARG A 38 -6.84 -31.88 52.42
C ARG A 38 -7.01 -31.57 50.91
N LEU A 39 -6.07 -31.99 50.06
CA LEU A 39 -5.91 -33.33 49.44
C LEU A 39 -7.16 -33.83 48.71
N TYR A 40 -7.19 -33.63 47.39
CA TYR A 40 -7.85 -34.53 46.44
C TYR A 40 -6.91 -34.78 45.26
N VAL A 41 -6.20 -35.89 45.36
CA VAL A 41 -5.56 -36.60 44.24
C VAL A 41 -6.56 -37.65 43.80
N SER A 42 -7.09 -37.58 42.57
CA SER A 42 -7.46 -38.80 41.83
C SER A 42 -7.94 -38.52 40.39
N ARG A 43 -7.18 -39.09 39.45
CA ARG A 43 -7.67 -39.85 38.28
C ARG A 43 -8.47 -39.12 37.20
N THR A 44 -7.77 -38.57 36.21
CA THR A 44 -8.20 -38.54 34.79
C THR A 44 -7.00 -38.38 33.83
N ILE A 45 -5.99 -39.25 33.96
CA ILE A 45 -4.95 -39.43 32.92
C ILE A 45 -4.89 -40.92 32.60
N ALA A 46 -5.80 -41.40 31.76
CA ALA A 46 -5.75 -42.73 31.14
C ALA A 46 -6.89 -42.88 30.12
N LEU A 47 -6.89 -42.11 29.02
CA LEU A 47 -7.82 -42.33 27.90
C LEU A 47 -7.44 -41.66 26.57
N LEU A 48 -6.14 -41.43 26.29
CA LEU A 48 -5.69 -40.81 25.03
C LEU A 48 -4.49 -41.49 24.36
N THR A 49 -4.15 -42.73 24.73
CA THR A 49 -3.01 -43.47 24.15
C THR A 49 -3.38 -44.85 23.61
N LEU A 50 -4.63 -45.04 23.16
CA LEU A 50 -5.10 -46.31 22.58
C LEU A 50 -5.97 -46.14 21.32
N PHE A 51 -5.66 -45.12 20.50
CA PHE A 51 -6.27 -44.93 19.16
C PHE A 51 -5.21 -44.80 18.06
N SER A 52 -3.99 -45.31 18.31
CA SER A 52 -2.84 -45.13 17.43
C SER A 52 -2.42 -46.39 16.67
N LEU A 53 -3.11 -47.52 16.83
CA LEU A 53 -2.76 -48.76 16.14
C LEU A 53 -4.02 -49.57 15.83
N LEU A 54 -4.13 -50.03 14.57
CA LEU A 54 -5.07 -51.03 14.02
C LEU A 54 -6.23 -50.52 13.16
N VAL A 55 -5.91 -50.05 11.94
CA VAL A 55 -6.57 -50.45 10.66
C VAL A 55 -5.50 -50.32 9.55
N PHE A 56 -4.64 -51.32 9.33
CA PHE A 56 -4.73 -52.32 8.24
C PHE A 56 -5.25 -51.75 6.91
N SER A 57 -4.41 -51.47 5.89
CA SER A 57 -3.77 -52.41 4.96
C SER A 57 -4.44 -52.44 3.58
N SER A 58 -3.61 -52.34 2.55
CA SER A 58 -3.77 -52.89 1.19
C SER A 58 -4.83 -52.29 0.27
N SER A 59 -4.37 -51.47 -0.69
CA SER A 59 -4.67 -51.65 -2.12
C SER A 59 -3.76 -50.77 -2.96
N GLY A 60 -2.79 -51.40 -3.63
CA GLY A 60 -2.17 -50.82 -4.81
C GLY A 60 -3.24 -50.67 -5.89
N LEU A 61 -3.50 -49.43 -6.31
CA LEU A 61 -4.20 -49.13 -7.55
C LEU A 61 -3.21 -48.50 -8.50
N ALA A 62 -2.92 -49.26 -9.55
CA ALA A 62 -2.16 -48.85 -10.72
C ALA A 62 -2.60 -47.46 -11.18
N GLN A 63 -1.66 -46.51 -11.14
CA GLN A 63 -1.83 -45.20 -11.73
C GLN A 63 -1.84 -45.39 -13.26
N ARG A 64 -3.03 -45.57 -13.83
CA ARG A 64 -3.26 -45.48 -15.28
C ARG A 64 -2.70 -44.14 -15.74
N ARG A 65 -1.67 -44.21 -16.60
CA ARG A 65 -1.22 -43.07 -17.43
C ARG A 65 -2.46 -42.44 -18.08
N PRO A 66 -2.74 -41.15 -17.88
CA PRO A 66 -3.60 -40.43 -18.79
C PRO A 66 -2.90 -40.45 -20.16
N SER A 67 -3.57 -41.08 -21.11
CA SER A 67 -3.24 -41.04 -22.53
C SER A 67 -2.93 -39.61 -22.96
N GLU A 68 -1.90 -39.48 -23.79
CA GLU A 68 -1.63 -38.33 -24.65
C GLU A 68 -2.92 -37.68 -25.15
N ARG A 69 -3.35 -36.61 -24.49
CA ARG A 69 -4.10 -35.57 -25.19
C ARG A 69 -3.07 -34.62 -25.75
N LYS A 70 -2.84 -34.74 -27.05
CA LYS A 70 -2.39 -33.66 -27.94
C LYS A 70 -3.40 -32.50 -27.83
N GLY A 71 -3.39 -31.82 -26.69
CA GLY A 71 -4.09 -30.57 -26.49
C GLY A 71 -3.17 -29.48 -27.01
N SER A 72 -3.54 -28.90 -28.15
CA SER A 72 -2.97 -27.68 -28.71
C SER A 72 -2.52 -26.75 -27.59
N HIS A 73 -1.21 -26.69 -27.35
CA HIS A 73 -0.64 -25.63 -26.55
C HIS A 73 -0.96 -24.35 -27.30
N SER A 74 -1.99 -23.63 -26.86
CA SER A 74 -2.10 -22.21 -27.13
C SER A 74 -0.79 -21.62 -26.65
N LYS A 75 0.14 -21.39 -27.58
CA LYS A 75 1.30 -20.54 -27.37
C LYS A 75 0.70 -19.17 -27.06
N ALA A 76 0.35 -18.94 -25.80
CA ALA A 76 0.14 -17.60 -25.28
C ALA A 76 1.52 -16.97 -25.31
N TRP A 77 1.84 -16.38 -26.46
CA TRP A 77 3.04 -15.58 -26.63
C TRP A 77 3.12 -14.57 -25.48
N PRO A 78 4.31 -14.29 -24.93
CA PRO A 78 4.46 -13.24 -23.94
C PRO A 78 3.88 -11.96 -24.53
N GLU A 79 2.81 -11.45 -23.92
CA GLU A 79 2.25 -10.14 -24.21
C GLU A 79 3.24 -9.10 -23.70
N SER A 80 4.35 -8.97 -24.41
CA SER A 80 5.36 -7.95 -24.21
C SER A 80 4.92 -6.66 -24.89
N MET A 81 5.31 -5.51 -24.35
CA MET A 81 5.01 -4.23 -25.00
C MET A 81 5.55 -4.18 -26.43
N SER A 82 4.73 -3.67 -27.35
CA SER A 82 5.20 -3.34 -28.71
C SER A 82 6.28 -2.25 -28.65
N PRO A 83 7.15 -2.13 -29.67
CA PRO A 83 8.16 -1.07 -29.71
C PRO A 83 7.57 0.34 -29.54
N ALA A 84 6.46 0.63 -30.21
CA ALA A 84 5.76 1.91 -30.09
C ALA A 84 5.20 2.16 -28.67
N ALA A 85 4.68 1.12 -28.01
CA ALA A 85 4.21 1.24 -26.63
C ALA A 85 5.38 1.52 -25.67
N ARG A 86 6.53 0.87 -25.89
CA ARG A 86 7.75 1.12 -25.11
C ARG A 86 8.25 2.55 -25.29
N GLU A 87 8.30 3.04 -26.53
CA GLU A 87 8.66 4.43 -26.84
C GLU A 87 7.73 5.43 -26.15
N LEU A 88 6.42 5.19 -26.19
CA LEU A 88 5.43 6.04 -25.51
C LEU A 88 5.69 6.07 -23.99
N VAL A 89 5.98 4.93 -23.38
CA VAL A 89 6.31 4.83 -21.95
C VAL A 89 7.57 5.63 -21.61
N GLU A 90 8.67 5.45 -22.34
CA GLU A 90 9.90 6.19 -22.08
C GLU A 90 9.73 7.71 -22.27
N ARG A 91 8.98 8.13 -23.29
CA ARG A 91 8.64 9.54 -23.50
C ARG A 91 7.77 10.10 -22.39
N ALA A 92 6.80 9.32 -21.90
CA ALA A 92 5.96 9.73 -20.77
C ALA A 92 6.80 9.86 -19.47
N ILE A 93 7.78 8.99 -19.24
CA ILE A 93 8.74 9.13 -18.12
C ILE A 93 9.50 10.45 -18.22
N GLU A 94 10.02 10.78 -19.41
CA GLU A 94 10.72 12.05 -19.65
C GLU A 94 9.83 13.26 -19.36
N VAL A 95 8.56 13.21 -19.78
CA VAL A 95 7.57 14.26 -19.47
C VAL A 95 7.39 14.40 -17.97
N ILE A 96 7.13 13.31 -17.23
CA ILE A 96 6.92 13.36 -15.77
C ILE A 96 8.09 14.07 -15.09
N CYS A 97 9.32 13.65 -15.39
CA CYS A 97 10.51 14.19 -14.71
C CYS A 97 10.90 15.58 -15.23
N THR A 98 10.52 15.95 -16.44
CA THR A 98 10.68 17.33 -16.93
C THR A 98 9.67 18.28 -16.31
N GLU A 99 8.40 17.87 -16.21
CA GLU A 99 7.35 18.64 -15.53
C GLU A 99 7.71 18.85 -14.06
N ARG A 100 8.25 17.83 -13.38
CA ARG A 100 8.72 17.92 -12.00
C ARG A 100 9.69 19.08 -11.76
N ARG A 101 10.62 19.32 -12.69
CA ARG A 101 11.63 20.39 -12.57
C ARG A 101 11.05 21.79 -12.78
N LYS A 102 9.92 21.90 -13.48
CA LYS A 102 9.30 23.18 -13.88
C LYS A 102 8.11 23.55 -13.01
N ASP A 103 7.46 22.56 -12.41
CA ASP A 103 6.21 22.73 -11.68
C ASP A 103 6.48 23.13 -10.22
N PRO A 104 6.13 24.36 -9.79
CA PRO A 104 6.31 24.80 -8.41
C PRO A 104 5.44 24.03 -7.40
N LYS A 105 4.41 23.31 -7.87
CA LYS A 105 3.59 22.40 -7.06
C LYS A 105 3.99 20.93 -7.24
N GLY A 106 5.11 20.67 -7.92
CA GLY A 106 5.63 19.33 -8.13
C GLY A 106 6.06 18.69 -6.81
N SER A 107 5.97 17.36 -6.76
CA SER A 107 6.43 16.61 -5.59
C SER A 107 7.96 16.67 -5.49
N HIS A 108 8.47 16.76 -4.27
CA HIS A 108 9.89 16.48 -4.04
C HIS A 108 10.16 14.99 -4.32
N PRO A 109 11.29 14.63 -4.92
CA PRO A 109 11.74 13.25 -5.06
C PRO A 109 12.00 12.61 -3.71
N ILE A 110 11.84 11.29 -3.65
CA ILE A 110 12.02 10.57 -2.40
C ILE A 110 13.46 10.60 -1.90
N ASP A 111 14.47 10.55 -2.77
CA ASP A 111 15.89 10.68 -2.40
C ASP A 111 16.20 12.06 -1.80
N GLU A 112 15.67 13.14 -2.39
CA GLU A 112 15.76 14.48 -1.81
C GLU A 112 15.04 14.61 -0.46
N MET A 113 13.89 13.95 -0.31
CA MET A 113 13.19 13.92 0.98
C MET A 113 14.04 13.17 2.02
N GLN A 114 14.59 12.01 1.66
CA GLN A 114 15.41 11.18 2.54
C GLN A 114 16.65 11.89 3.06
N ALA A 115 17.29 12.69 2.21
CA ALA A 115 18.48 13.48 2.56
C ALA A 115 18.18 14.60 3.57
N ARG A 116 16.91 15.02 3.71
CA ARG A 116 16.54 16.13 4.60
C ARG A 116 16.46 15.69 6.07
N PRO A 117 16.79 16.58 7.02
CA PRO A 117 16.48 16.32 8.43
C PRO A 117 14.96 16.26 8.64
N SER A 118 14.51 15.46 9.62
CA SER A 118 13.09 15.43 9.97
C SER A 118 12.60 16.82 10.40
N LEU A 119 11.38 17.16 10.03
CA LEU A 119 10.73 18.39 10.49
C LEU A 119 9.97 18.15 11.80
N PRO A 120 9.97 19.11 12.74
CA PRO A 120 9.05 19.06 13.88
C PRO A 120 7.60 18.96 13.42
N VAL A 121 6.76 18.25 14.16
CA VAL A 121 5.33 18.04 13.83
C VAL A 121 4.56 19.37 13.67
N TYR A 122 5.01 20.42 14.35
CA TYR A 122 4.41 21.76 14.33
C TYR A 122 5.06 22.72 13.33
N SER A 123 5.97 22.26 12.46
CA SER A 123 6.50 23.11 11.37
C SER A 123 5.36 23.53 10.43
N ALA A 124 5.48 24.72 9.83
CA ALA A 124 4.43 25.27 8.98
C ALA A 124 4.13 24.35 7.78
N GLU A 125 5.17 23.76 7.20
CA GLU A 125 5.09 22.85 6.06
C GLU A 125 4.43 21.52 6.44
N ALA A 126 4.84 20.93 7.57
CA ALA A 126 4.26 19.68 8.06
C ALA A 126 2.78 19.86 8.42
N VAL A 127 2.42 20.98 9.06
CA VAL A 127 1.03 21.32 9.39
C VAL A 127 0.21 21.54 8.13
N ALA A 128 0.72 22.29 7.14
CA ALA A 128 0.03 22.53 5.88
C ALA A 128 -0.21 21.22 5.11
N GLY A 129 0.79 20.34 5.05
CA GLY A 129 0.66 19.01 4.45
C GLY A 129 -0.35 18.14 5.17
N ALA A 130 -0.31 18.10 6.52
CA ALA A 130 -1.27 17.33 7.32
C ALA A 130 -2.71 17.82 7.13
N GLN A 131 -2.92 19.14 7.09
CA GLN A 131 -4.23 19.74 6.84
C GLN A 131 -4.74 19.43 5.44
N ARG A 132 -3.86 19.48 4.42
CA ARG A 132 -4.18 19.07 3.05
C ARG A 132 -4.61 17.61 2.99
N ALA A 133 -3.81 16.72 3.57
CA ALA A 133 -4.11 15.29 3.65
C ALA A 133 -5.46 15.02 4.33
N GLN A 134 -5.70 15.65 5.48
CA GLN A 134 -6.93 15.51 6.24
C GLN A 134 -8.16 16.03 5.47
N ARG A 135 -8.01 17.15 4.74
CA ARG A 135 -9.07 17.72 3.88
C ARG A 135 -9.40 16.81 2.70
N LEU A 136 -8.40 16.20 2.09
CA LEU A 136 -8.55 15.37 0.89
C LEU A 136 -8.96 13.92 1.19
N LEU A 137 -8.76 13.44 2.42
CA LEU A 137 -9.08 12.07 2.82
C LEU A 137 -10.52 11.62 2.45
N PRO A 138 -11.59 12.42 2.65
CA PRO A 138 -12.93 12.02 2.21
C PRO A 138 -13.03 11.78 0.70
N VAL A 139 -12.38 12.61 -0.10
CA VAL A 139 -12.34 12.51 -1.57
C VAL A 139 -11.54 11.27 -1.98
N ALA A 140 -10.36 11.06 -1.40
CA ALA A 140 -9.51 9.90 -1.67
C ALA A 140 -10.24 8.57 -1.43
N ARG A 141 -11.01 8.44 -0.33
CA ARG A 141 -11.77 7.21 -0.03
C ARG A 141 -12.78 6.84 -1.12
N ASN A 142 -13.44 7.85 -1.70
CA ASN A 142 -14.39 7.62 -2.79
C ASN A 142 -13.66 7.21 -4.07
N LEU A 143 -12.60 7.94 -4.44
CA LEU A 143 -11.79 7.67 -5.63
C LEU A 143 -11.12 6.29 -5.60
N VAL A 144 -10.60 5.87 -4.44
CA VAL A 144 -10.01 4.54 -4.23
C VAL A 144 -11.06 3.45 -4.43
N THR A 145 -12.25 3.63 -3.86
CA THR A 145 -13.35 2.67 -4.02
C THR A 145 -13.66 2.45 -5.50
N SER A 146 -13.87 3.54 -6.24
CA SER A 146 -14.13 3.48 -7.68
C SER A 146 -12.98 2.91 -8.49
N SER A 147 -11.73 3.22 -8.13
CA SER A 147 -10.53 2.71 -8.81
C SER A 147 -10.37 1.19 -8.61
N ILE A 148 -10.56 0.69 -7.39
CA ILE A 148 -10.52 -0.74 -7.11
C ILE A 148 -11.64 -1.47 -7.86
N GLU A 149 -12.87 -0.94 -7.85
CA GLU A 149 -13.99 -1.52 -8.61
C GLU A 149 -13.69 -1.58 -10.12
N LYS A 150 -13.11 -0.52 -10.67
CA LYS A 150 -12.69 -0.47 -12.07
C LYS A 150 -11.65 -1.54 -12.39
N LEU A 151 -10.64 -1.73 -11.54
CA LEU A 151 -9.63 -2.78 -11.71
C LEU A 151 -10.24 -4.19 -11.59
N VAL A 152 -11.18 -4.39 -10.66
CA VAL A 152 -11.91 -5.66 -10.52
C VAL A 152 -12.63 -6.04 -11.83
N ILE A 153 -13.25 -5.05 -12.48
CA ILE A 153 -13.91 -5.22 -13.78
C ILE A 153 -12.89 -5.48 -14.89
N GLU A 154 -11.85 -4.65 -14.98
CA GLU A 154 -10.82 -4.72 -16.03
C GLU A 154 -10.11 -6.07 -16.04
N TYR A 155 -9.73 -6.57 -14.85
CA TYR A 155 -9.07 -7.86 -14.69
C TYR A 155 -10.03 -9.05 -14.60
N LYS A 156 -11.34 -8.82 -14.80
CA LYS A 156 -12.39 -9.85 -14.85
C LYS A 156 -12.37 -10.76 -13.61
N LEU A 157 -12.20 -10.18 -12.42
CA LEU A 157 -12.15 -10.97 -11.19
C LEU A 157 -13.49 -11.70 -10.94
N PRO A 158 -13.46 -12.92 -10.36
CA PRO A 158 -14.65 -13.74 -10.19
C PRO A 158 -15.73 -13.06 -9.35
N GLN A 159 -16.94 -12.95 -9.89
CA GLN A 159 -18.07 -12.30 -9.20
C GLN A 159 -18.85 -13.24 -8.27
N THR A 160 -18.13 -14.11 -7.55
CA THR A 160 -18.73 -15.06 -6.60
C THR A 160 -19.31 -14.33 -5.38
N LYS A 161 -20.24 -14.96 -4.65
CA LYS A 161 -20.80 -14.39 -3.41
C LYS A 161 -19.71 -14.06 -2.38
N SER A 162 -18.74 -14.96 -2.23
CA SER A 162 -17.60 -14.76 -1.32
C SER A 162 -16.74 -13.56 -1.74
N PHE A 163 -16.40 -13.46 -3.03
CA PHE A 163 -15.64 -12.33 -3.55
C PHE A 163 -16.36 -10.99 -3.37
N LYS A 164 -17.66 -10.93 -3.65
CA LYS A 164 -18.47 -9.72 -3.43
C LYS A 164 -18.51 -9.30 -1.96
N LEU A 165 -18.58 -10.27 -1.04
CA LEU A 165 -18.52 -9.99 0.40
C LEU A 165 -17.14 -9.44 0.80
N ASN A 166 -16.07 -10.04 0.30
CA ASN A 166 -14.70 -9.59 0.51
C ASN A 166 -14.51 -8.16 -0.01
N MET A 167 -14.99 -7.85 -1.21
CA MET A 167 -14.96 -6.49 -1.75
C MET A 167 -15.72 -5.49 -0.89
N ARG A 168 -16.93 -5.82 -0.43
CA ARG A 168 -17.68 -4.96 0.49
C ARG A 168 -16.93 -4.70 1.80
N ARG A 169 -16.21 -5.71 2.32
CA ARG A 169 -15.37 -5.55 3.52
C ARG A 169 -14.17 -4.64 3.25
N ALA A 170 -13.50 -4.81 2.11
CA ALA A 170 -12.39 -3.94 1.69
C ALA A 170 -12.84 -2.47 1.61
N ILE A 171 -13.96 -2.21 0.92
CA ILE A 171 -14.55 -0.87 0.83
C ILE A 171 -14.96 -0.35 2.21
N GLY A 172 -15.57 -1.20 3.05
CA GLY A 172 -15.92 -0.85 4.42
C GLY A 172 -14.72 -0.38 5.25
N ARG A 173 -13.55 -1.04 5.11
CA ARG A 173 -12.30 -0.63 5.78
C ARG A 173 -11.81 0.73 5.30
N VAL A 174 -11.83 1.00 4.00
CA VAL A 174 -11.49 2.32 3.44
C VAL A 174 -12.39 3.41 4.01
N GLN A 175 -13.70 3.16 4.08
CA GLN A 175 -14.68 4.17 4.48
C GLN A 175 -14.63 4.54 5.97
N ILE A 176 -14.08 3.70 6.84
CA ILE A 176 -13.92 3.99 8.28
C ILE A 176 -12.67 4.81 8.61
N VAL A 177 -11.78 5.07 7.64
CA VAL A 177 -10.60 5.92 7.84
C VAL A 177 -11.05 7.36 8.02
N ARG A 178 -10.70 8.00 9.15
CA ARG A 178 -11.17 9.35 9.49
C ARG A 178 -10.05 10.36 9.72
N ARG A 179 -8.82 9.89 9.96
CA ARG A 179 -7.76 10.75 10.47
C ARG A 179 -6.46 10.59 9.71
N VAL A 180 -5.77 11.70 9.53
CA VAL A 180 -4.35 11.75 9.21
C VAL A 180 -3.58 12.18 10.46
N LYS A 181 -2.43 11.56 10.71
CA LYS A 181 -1.52 11.92 11.80
C LYS A 181 -0.14 12.22 11.21
N ALA A 182 0.42 13.38 11.52
CA ALA A 182 1.82 13.67 11.26
C ALA A 182 2.71 13.02 12.33
N ASP A 183 3.83 12.44 11.92
CA ASP A 183 4.78 11.75 12.78
C ASP A 183 6.22 12.02 12.34
N MET A 184 7.05 12.51 13.24
CA MET A 184 8.43 12.87 12.91
C MET A 184 9.32 11.65 12.66
N ALA A 185 9.03 10.52 13.30
CA ALA A 185 9.83 9.31 13.19
C ALA A 185 9.58 8.57 11.86
N SER A 186 8.39 8.74 11.28
CA SER A 186 8.05 8.20 9.95
C SER A 186 8.75 8.89 8.77
N ARG A 187 9.44 10.02 8.99
CA ARG A 187 10.29 10.71 7.98
C ARG A 187 9.62 10.90 6.60
N ASP A 188 10.11 10.23 5.57
CA ASP A 188 9.71 10.29 4.16
C ASP A 188 8.63 9.26 3.81
N ASN A 189 8.09 8.55 4.80
CA ASN A 189 7.16 7.45 4.60
C ASN A 189 5.74 7.78 5.07
N ALA A 190 4.75 7.09 4.50
CA ALA A 190 3.40 6.98 5.04
C ALA A 190 3.15 5.53 5.48
N SER A 191 2.28 5.33 6.45
CA SER A 191 1.97 3.99 6.91
C SER A 191 0.62 3.88 7.57
N VAL A 192 0.11 2.66 7.55
CA VAL A 192 -1.15 2.28 8.17
C VAL A 192 -0.94 1.13 9.15
N PHE A 193 -1.55 1.25 10.33
CA PHE A 193 -1.59 0.14 11.27
C PHE A 193 -2.87 -0.64 11.04
N LEU A 194 -2.78 -1.85 10.47
CA LEU A 194 -3.97 -2.64 10.09
C LEU A 194 -4.89 -2.99 11.28
N ARG A 195 -4.34 -3.09 12.50
CA ARG A 195 -5.12 -3.25 13.75
C ARG A 195 -5.92 -1.99 14.14
N ARG A 196 -5.54 -0.83 13.62
CA ARG A 196 -6.18 0.47 13.82
C ARG A 196 -6.37 1.19 12.47
N PRO A 197 -7.24 0.65 11.58
CA PRO A 197 -7.37 1.12 10.20
C PRO A 197 -8.17 2.43 10.11
N ARG A 198 -8.09 3.30 11.12
CA ARG A 198 -8.81 4.57 11.18
C ARG A 198 -7.90 5.78 10.98
N THR A 199 -6.59 5.56 10.95
CA THR A 199 -5.57 6.61 10.88
C THR A 199 -4.47 6.23 9.91
N ILE A 200 -4.16 7.14 8.99
CA ILE A 200 -2.96 7.07 8.16
C ILE A 200 -1.92 7.97 8.84
N THR A 201 -0.73 7.42 9.08
CA THR A 201 0.38 8.16 9.69
C THR A 201 1.34 8.58 8.59
N PHE A 202 1.64 9.86 8.50
CA PHE A 202 2.59 10.41 7.55
C PHE A 202 3.80 10.98 8.27
N GLY A 203 4.96 10.71 7.69
CA GLY A 203 6.19 11.39 7.99
C GLY A 203 6.13 12.89 7.71
N THR A 204 6.73 13.71 8.57
CA THR A 204 6.64 15.17 8.46
C THR A 204 7.32 15.73 7.21
N ILE A 205 8.45 15.16 6.79
CA ILE A 205 9.11 15.56 5.54
C ILE A 205 8.36 15.03 4.32
N PHE A 206 7.67 13.89 4.43
CA PHE A 206 6.81 13.41 3.36
C PHE A 206 5.63 14.35 3.12
N LEU A 207 4.96 14.79 4.20
CA LEU A 207 3.88 15.79 4.11
C LEU A 207 4.34 17.10 3.48
N ALA A 208 5.52 17.59 3.86
CA ALA A 208 6.12 18.79 3.27
C ALA A 208 6.52 18.58 1.81
N GLY A 209 6.91 17.35 1.45
CA GLY A 209 7.33 16.94 0.12
C GLY A 209 6.21 16.83 -0.93
N LEU A 210 4.94 16.89 -0.50
CA LEU A 210 3.76 16.71 -1.35
C LEU A 210 2.89 17.99 -1.38
N PRO A 211 3.34 19.05 -2.07
CA PRO A 211 2.67 20.36 -2.01
C PRO A 211 1.35 20.41 -2.79
N SER A 212 1.11 19.49 -3.73
CA SER A 212 -0.10 19.44 -4.55
C SER A 212 -1.18 18.51 -4.01
N ASP A 213 -2.43 18.81 -4.35
CA ASP A 213 -3.57 17.95 -4.01
C ASP A 213 -3.52 16.65 -4.82
N GLU A 214 -3.03 16.67 -6.07
CA GLU A 214 -2.87 15.46 -6.90
C GLU A 214 -1.88 14.46 -6.28
N ALA A 215 -0.71 14.94 -5.85
CA ALA A 215 0.29 14.10 -5.20
C ALA A 215 -0.24 13.53 -3.87
N MET A 216 -0.91 14.38 -3.07
CA MET A 216 -1.50 13.95 -1.80
C MET A 216 -2.63 12.92 -1.99
N ILE A 217 -3.48 13.08 -3.00
CA ILE A 217 -4.50 12.08 -3.35
C ILE A 217 -3.85 10.76 -3.74
N SER A 218 -2.78 10.78 -4.55
CA SER A 218 -2.07 9.57 -4.98
C SER A 218 -1.57 8.75 -3.78
N VAL A 219 -0.88 9.42 -2.83
CA VAL A 219 -0.34 8.74 -1.63
C VAL A 219 -1.43 8.34 -0.64
N LEU A 220 -2.45 9.17 -0.41
CA LEU A 220 -3.60 8.76 0.40
C LEU A 220 -4.27 7.53 -0.20
N ALA A 221 -4.41 7.48 -1.52
CA ALA A 221 -5.02 6.36 -2.20
C ALA A 221 -4.18 5.09 -2.08
N HIS A 222 -2.84 5.19 -2.20
CA HIS A 222 -1.90 4.11 -1.94
C HIS A 222 -2.15 3.49 -0.55
N GLU A 223 -2.09 4.30 0.51
CA GLU A 223 -2.30 3.82 1.89
C GLU A 223 -3.71 3.26 2.14
N LEU A 224 -4.71 3.80 1.47
CA LEU A 224 -6.08 3.29 1.55
C LEU A 224 -6.22 1.93 0.89
N VAL A 225 -5.41 1.57 -0.11
CA VAL A 225 -5.39 0.22 -0.69
C VAL A 225 -4.80 -0.79 0.29
N HIS A 226 -3.73 -0.43 1.01
CA HIS A 226 -3.20 -1.25 2.11
C HIS A 226 -4.27 -1.53 3.18
N ILE A 227 -5.05 -0.51 3.55
CA ILE A 227 -6.21 -0.67 4.46
C ILE A 227 -7.32 -1.52 3.83
N ALA A 228 -7.58 -1.34 2.53
CA ALA A 228 -8.57 -2.11 1.80
C ALA A 228 -8.21 -3.59 1.75
N ASP A 229 -6.93 -3.94 1.63
CA ASP A 229 -6.44 -5.32 1.68
C ASP A 229 -6.62 -5.94 3.08
N GLY A 230 -6.09 -5.24 4.09
CA GLY A 230 -6.18 -5.60 5.51
C GLY A 230 -5.46 -6.92 5.86
N GLU A 231 -5.51 -7.35 7.13
CA GLU A 231 -4.77 -8.54 7.61
C GLU A 231 -5.19 -9.89 6.99
N GLY A 232 -6.19 -9.90 6.11
CA GLY A 232 -6.72 -11.11 5.48
C GLY A 232 -6.41 -11.22 3.98
N ASP A 233 -5.51 -10.38 3.46
CA ASP A 233 -5.08 -10.31 2.07
C ASP A 233 -6.26 -10.30 1.07
N THR A 234 -7.25 -9.45 1.33
CA THR A 234 -8.54 -9.46 0.64
C THR A 234 -8.41 -9.17 -0.86
N LEU A 235 -7.39 -8.41 -1.25
CA LEU A 235 -7.06 -7.97 -2.59
C LEU A 235 -5.90 -8.76 -3.21
N ARG A 236 -5.35 -9.78 -2.52
CA ARG A 236 -4.21 -10.59 -3.01
C ARG A 236 -4.36 -11.12 -4.43
N LEU A 237 -5.57 -11.55 -4.81
CA LEU A 237 -5.83 -12.01 -6.17
C LEU A 237 -5.65 -10.88 -7.19
N LEU A 238 -6.13 -9.67 -6.87
CA LEU A 238 -5.95 -8.49 -7.70
C LEU A 238 -4.46 -8.14 -7.83
N PHE A 239 -3.73 -8.06 -6.71
CA PHE A 239 -2.29 -7.76 -6.69
C PHE A 239 -1.51 -8.72 -7.59
N ARG A 240 -1.75 -10.02 -7.45
CA ARG A 240 -1.13 -11.04 -8.30
C ARG A 240 -1.43 -10.85 -9.78
N LEU A 241 -2.67 -10.50 -10.14
CA LEU A 241 -3.06 -10.31 -11.54
C LEU A 241 -2.41 -9.07 -12.15
N VAL A 242 -2.35 -7.96 -11.39
CA VAL A 242 -1.67 -6.72 -11.78
C VAL A 242 -0.16 -6.98 -11.93
N GLY A 243 0.50 -7.56 -10.92
CA GLY A 243 1.93 -7.88 -10.96
C GLY A 243 2.30 -8.83 -12.10
N ASN A 244 1.49 -9.86 -12.35
CA ASN A 244 1.69 -10.75 -13.49
C ASN A 244 1.59 -10.03 -14.84
N ARG A 245 0.63 -9.10 -14.99
CA ARG A 245 0.49 -8.32 -16.21
C ARG A 245 1.67 -7.36 -16.39
N ALA A 246 2.05 -6.65 -15.33
CA ALA A 246 3.21 -5.75 -15.34
C ALA A 246 4.50 -6.50 -15.69
N SER A 247 4.70 -7.68 -15.10
CA SER A 247 5.85 -8.55 -15.38
C SER A 247 5.92 -8.96 -16.86
N ARG A 248 4.78 -9.34 -17.46
CA ARG A 248 4.74 -9.69 -18.91
C ARG A 248 5.05 -8.49 -19.80
N LEU A 249 4.48 -7.33 -19.48
CA LEU A 249 4.63 -6.13 -20.30
C LEU A 249 6.06 -5.59 -20.26
N THR A 250 6.68 -5.60 -19.08
CA THR A 250 7.98 -4.95 -18.83
C THR A 250 9.17 -5.90 -18.83
N GLY A 251 8.94 -7.20 -18.65
CA GLY A 251 10.00 -8.18 -18.41
C GLY A 251 10.57 -8.16 -16.98
N MET A 252 10.07 -7.30 -16.10
CA MET A 252 10.49 -7.23 -14.70
C MET A 252 9.87 -8.36 -13.87
N ARG A 253 10.52 -8.74 -12.77
CA ARG A 253 9.97 -9.70 -11.80
C ARG A 253 9.14 -8.96 -10.76
N ILE A 254 7.83 -8.93 -10.94
CA ILE A 254 6.88 -8.19 -10.09
C ILE A 254 5.88 -9.18 -9.49
N TYR A 255 6.21 -9.68 -8.31
CA TYR A 255 5.43 -10.67 -7.55
C TYR A 255 5.37 -10.26 -6.07
N GLU A 256 4.46 -10.87 -5.31
CA GLU A 256 4.35 -10.69 -3.86
C GLU A 256 4.28 -9.20 -3.47
N GLN A 257 5.14 -8.73 -2.55
CA GLN A 257 5.10 -7.36 -2.05
C GLN A 257 5.24 -6.33 -3.17
N ARG A 258 6.14 -6.54 -4.14
CA ARG A 258 6.28 -5.64 -5.29
C ARG A 258 5.00 -5.52 -6.13
N ALA A 259 4.20 -6.58 -6.18
CA ALA A 259 2.93 -6.55 -6.90
C ALA A 259 1.83 -5.84 -6.11
N GLU A 260 1.87 -5.92 -4.78
CA GLU A 260 1.03 -5.16 -3.88
C GLU A 260 1.33 -3.66 -3.98
N GLU A 261 2.58 -3.24 -3.75
CA GLU A 261 3.01 -1.85 -3.81
C GLU A 261 2.71 -1.22 -5.18
N LEU A 262 3.01 -1.92 -6.28
CA LEU A 262 2.69 -1.46 -7.62
C LEU A 262 1.17 -1.30 -7.84
N THR A 263 0.35 -2.16 -7.23
CA THR A 263 -1.11 -2.03 -7.33
C THR A 263 -1.61 -0.84 -6.50
N CYS A 264 -1.04 -0.60 -5.33
CA CYS A 264 -1.31 0.58 -4.52
C CYS A 264 -0.99 1.86 -5.31
N ASP A 265 0.17 1.92 -5.97
CA ASP A 265 0.57 3.03 -6.84
C ASP A 265 -0.31 3.18 -8.08
N LEU A 266 -0.75 2.07 -8.69
CA LEU A 266 -1.68 2.10 -9.83
C LEU A 266 -3.01 2.73 -9.42
N VAL A 267 -3.56 2.33 -8.28
CA VAL A 267 -4.78 2.94 -7.73
C VAL A 267 -4.55 4.39 -7.34
N GLY A 268 -3.37 4.74 -6.81
CA GLY A 268 -2.95 6.11 -6.54
C GLY A 268 -3.00 7.00 -7.79
N ALA A 269 -2.35 6.57 -8.86
CA ALA A 269 -2.33 7.27 -10.14
C ALA A 269 -3.74 7.36 -10.77
N MET A 270 -4.54 6.29 -10.71
CA MET A 270 -5.93 6.30 -11.18
C MET A 270 -6.78 7.30 -10.41
N SER A 271 -6.65 7.32 -9.08
CA SER A 271 -7.40 8.23 -8.21
C SER A 271 -7.01 9.68 -8.46
N ALA A 272 -5.72 9.98 -8.60
CA ALA A 272 -5.25 11.33 -8.92
C ALA A 272 -5.74 11.80 -10.30
N ARG A 273 -5.73 10.93 -11.32
CA ARG A 273 -6.29 11.26 -12.65
C ARG A 273 -7.79 11.55 -12.59
N SER A 274 -8.56 10.74 -11.86
CA SER A 274 -9.98 11.00 -11.64
C SER A 274 -10.20 12.33 -10.91
N PHE A 275 -9.41 12.62 -9.87
CA PHE A 275 -9.47 13.91 -9.17
C PHE A 275 -9.20 15.10 -10.10
N VAL A 276 -8.17 15.01 -10.96
CA VAL A 276 -7.88 16.06 -11.96
C VAL A 276 -9.05 16.26 -12.91
N SER A 277 -9.70 15.18 -13.35
CA SER A 277 -10.87 15.26 -14.23
C SER A 277 -12.09 15.93 -13.56
N GLU A 278 -12.23 15.80 -12.25
CA GLU A 278 -13.31 16.39 -11.45
C GLU A 278 -13.01 17.83 -11.00
N THR A 279 -11.75 18.25 -11.05
CA THR A 279 -11.29 19.55 -10.56
C THR A 279 -10.53 20.34 -11.63
N PRO A 280 -11.12 20.61 -12.81
CA PRO A 280 -10.43 21.30 -13.90
C PRO A 280 -9.94 22.68 -13.45
N ASP A 281 -8.72 23.04 -13.85
CA ASP A 281 -8.12 24.36 -13.64
C ASP A 281 -7.29 24.75 -14.88
N TYR A 282 -6.59 25.89 -14.82
CA TYR A 282 -5.75 26.37 -15.91
C TYR A 282 -4.36 25.70 -15.98
N SER A 283 -4.05 24.78 -15.06
CA SER A 283 -2.77 24.08 -15.08
C SER A 283 -2.77 23.03 -16.21
N PRO A 284 -1.68 22.89 -16.99
CA PRO A 284 -1.60 21.91 -18.06
C PRO A 284 -1.86 20.49 -17.56
N LEU A 285 -2.66 19.72 -18.31
CA LEU A 285 -3.03 18.34 -17.94
C LEU A 285 -1.80 17.47 -17.65
N PRO A 286 -0.75 17.42 -18.50
CA PRO A 286 0.45 16.62 -18.23
C PRO A 286 1.11 16.96 -16.90
N GLY A 287 1.27 18.25 -16.57
CA GLY A 287 1.85 18.68 -15.31
C GLY A 287 1.03 18.20 -14.11
N ARG A 288 -0.30 18.35 -14.16
CA ARG A 288 -1.20 17.92 -13.07
C ARG A 288 -1.17 16.43 -12.82
N ILE A 289 -1.30 15.62 -13.86
CA ILE A 289 -1.32 14.15 -13.70
C ILE A 289 0.06 13.60 -13.39
N SER A 290 1.14 14.29 -13.79
CA SER A 290 2.52 13.93 -13.42
C SER A 290 2.72 13.96 -11.91
N ARG A 291 2.16 14.96 -11.20
CA ARG A 291 2.32 15.14 -9.73
C ARG A 291 2.04 13.88 -8.91
N ALA A 292 1.14 13.02 -9.39
CA ALA A 292 0.81 11.74 -8.76
C ALA A 292 2.00 10.79 -8.60
N VAL A 293 3.01 10.92 -9.46
CA VAL A 293 4.16 9.99 -9.55
C VAL A 293 5.52 10.69 -9.57
N GLN A 294 5.56 12.03 -9.59
CA GLN A 294 6.81 12.82 -9.63
C GLN A 294 7.79 12.56 -8.49
N HIS A 295 7.33 12.10 -7.32
CA HIS A 295 8.21 11.73 -6.21
C HIS A 295 9.16 10.56 -6.56
N ASN A 296 8.88 9.85 -7.65
CA ASN A 296 9.74 8.80 -8.19
C ASN A 296 10.81 9.31 -9.19
N CYS A 297 10.86 10.60 -9.50
CA CYS A 297 11.88 11.21 -10.36
C CYS A 297 13.17 11.52 -9.57
N VAL A 298 13.85 10.44 -9.17
CA VAL A 298 15.07 10.42 -8.36
C VAL A 298 16.34 10.47 -9.21
N GLU A 299 17.44 10.92 -8.59
CA GLU A 299 18.79 10.76 -9.10
C GLU A 299 19.29 9.34 -8.82
N ASP A 300 19.15 8.89 -7.57
CA ASP A 300 19.53 7.56 -7.08
C ASP A 300 18.37 6.56 -7.21
N ASP A 301 18.39 5.76 -8.27
CA ASP A 301 17.32 4.80 -8.62
C ASP A 301 17.58 3.41 -8.03
N GLU A 302 17.48 3.31 -6.70
CA GLU A 302 17.59 2.04 -5.99
C GLU A 302 16.21 1.45 -5.66
N GLY A 303 16.10 0.12 -5.71
CA GLY A 303 14.95 -0.65 -5.21
C GLY A 303 15.43 -1.67 -4.18
N ASP A 304 14.50 -2.33 -3.51
CA ASP A 304 14.80 -3.36 -2.52
C ASP A 304 14.01 -4.65 -2.81
N GLU A 305 14.00 -5.60 -1.87
CA GLU A 305 13.29 -6.87 -2.06
C GLU A 305 11.77 -6.66 -2.12
N ASP A 306 11.26 -5.62 -1.47
CA ASP A 306 9.83 -5.35 -1.28
C ASP A 306 9.29 -4.36 -2.32
N HIS A 307 10.14 -3.47 -2.84
CA HIS A 307 9.78 -2.36 -3.73
C HIS A 307 10.56 -2.39 -5.04
N LEU A 308 9.91 -1.99 -6.14
CA LEU A 308 10.62 -1.64 -7.36
C LEU A 308 11.40 -0.33 -7.15
N SER A 309 12.48 -0.15 -7.91
CA SER A 309 13.14 1.16 -7.95
C SER A 309 12.16 2.23 -8.48
N PRO A 310 12.27 3.48 -8.04
CA PRO A 310 11.35 4.54 -8.45
C PRO A 310 11.10 4.63 -9.97
N ARG A 311 12.14 4.55 -10.81
CA ARG A 311 11.97 4.60 -12.27
C ARG A 311 11.27 3.36 -12.81
N ASN A 312 11.52 2.20 -12.22
CA ASN A 312 10.84 0.95 -12.57
C ASN A 312 9.37 0.94 -12.15
N THR A 313 9.05 1.58 -11.02
CA THR A 313 7.66 1.85 -10.62
C THR A 313 6.96 2.68 -11.69
N ILE A 314 7.52 3.83 -12.09
CA ILE A 314 6.93 4.67 -13.17
C ILE A 314 6.74 3.85 -14.45
N ARG A 315 7.77 3.11 -14.89
CA ARG A 315 7.72 2.29 -16.10
C ARG A 315 6.61 1.24 -16.03
N ALA A 316 6.48 0.52 -14.91
CA ALA A 316 5.45 -0.47 -14.71
C ALA A 316 4.03 0.14 -14.71
N LEU A 317 3.85 1.27 -14.03
CA LEU A 317 2.58 1.99 -13.98
C LEU A 317 2.12 2.44 -15.38
N LEU A 318 3.02 3.01 -16.16
CA LEU A 318 2.71 3.48 -17.52
C LEU A 318 2.45 2.32 -18.49
N ALA A 319 3.18 1.20 -18.33
CA ALA A 319 2.90 -0.01 -19.09
C ALA A 319 1.51 -0.58 -18.78
N LEU A 320 1.10 -0.56 -17.50
CA LEU A 320 -0.22 -1.00 -17.05
C LEU A 320 -1.34 -0.07 -17.50
N SER A 321 -1.06 1.23 -17.68
CA SER A 321 -2.04 2.25 -18.08
C SER A 321 -1.59 3.04 -19.32
N PRO A 322 -1.74 2.48 -20.54
CA PRO A 322 -1.35 3.17 -21.76
C PRO A 322 -2.07 4.51 -21.98
N SER A 323 -3.30 4.65 -21.48
CA SER A 323 -4.03 5.93 -21.51
C SER A 323 -3.36 6.99 -20.64
N PHE A 324 -2.74 6.61 -19.53
CA PHE A 324 -1.98 7.53 -18.69
C PHE A 324 -0.75 8.05 -19.45
N ALA A 325 0.02 7.14 -20.06
CA ALA A 325 1.18 7.52 -20.87
C ALA A 325 0.78 8.44 -22.03
N HIS A 326 -0.34 8.15 -22.69
CA HIS A 326 -0.86 8.98 -23.77
C HIS A 326 -1.29 10.38 -23.28
N GLU A 327 -1.97 10.48 -22.14
CA GLU A 327 -2.34 11.78 -21.54
C GLU A 327 -1.13 12.59 -21.11
N LEU A 328 -0.06 11.95 -20.64
CA LEU A 328 1.19 12.64 -20.31
C LEU A 328 1.83 13.25 -21.55
N VAL A 329 1.90 12.49 -22.66
CA VAL A 329 2.62 12.93 -23.87
C VAL A 329 1.79 13.87 -24.76
N TYR A 330 0.48 13.60 -24.87
CA TYR A 330 -0.41 14.28 -25.83
C TYR A 330 -1.60 14.97 -25.16
N GLY A 331 -1.69 14.95 -23.83
CA GLY A 331 -2.79 15.56 -23.10
C GLY A 331 -2.88 17.05 -23.37
N GLN A 332 -4.04 17.47 -23.90
CA GLN A 332 -4.39 18.87 -24.02
C GLN A 332 -5.34 19.25 -22.87
N MET A 333 -5.38 20.54 -22.52
CA MET A 333 -6.38 21.03 -21.58
C MET A 333 -7.80 20.69 -22.09
N PRO A 334 -8.71 20.18 -21.25
CA PRO A 334 -10.10 20.03 -21.66
C PRO A 334 -10.66 21.41 -22.03
N LEU A 335 -11.01 21.59 -23.31
CA LEU A 335 -11.57 22.82 -23.90
C LEU A 335 -12.86 23.34 -23.21
N ARG A 336 -13.37 22.66 -22.19
CA ARG A 336 -14.57 23.07 -21.42
C ARG A 336 -14.40 24.38 -20.66
N LEU A 337 -13.16 24.82 -20.38
CA LEU A 337 -12.91 26.16 -19.79
C LEU A 337 -12.93 27.31 -20.82
N ILE A 338 -12.97 27.02 -22.13
CA ILE A 338 -12.95 28.06 -23.18
C ILE A 338 -14.37 28.50 -23.58
N ARG A 339 -15.41 27.75 -23.22
CA ARG A 339 -16.78 28.00 -23.71
C ARG A 339 -17.67 28.86 -22.82
N ASN A 340 -17.21 29.27 -21.63
CA ASN A 340 -18.03 29.99 -20.64
C ASN A 340 -17.48 31.37 -20.24
N ASN A 341 -16.59 31.97 -21.04
CA ASN A 341 -16.22 33.38 -20.87
C ASN A 341 -16.68 34.20 -22.08
#